data_AF-A0A924ZIX3-F1
#
_entry.id   AF-A0A924ZIX3-F1
#
_cell.length_a   1.000
_cell.length_b   1.000
_cell.length_c   1.000
_cell.angle_alpha   90.00
_cell.angle_beta   90.00
_cell.angle_gamma   90.00
#
_symmetry.space_group_name_H-M   'P 1'
#
loop_
_entity.id
_entity.type
_entity.pdbx_description
1 polymer ?
#
loop_
_entity_poly.entity_id
_entity_poly.type
_entity_poly.pdbx_seq_one_letter_code
_entity_poly.pdbx_strand_id
1 'polypeptide(L)' 'MAKKIKTGNVNIPIEDFEDENITAHISIRLPLNLVKDLKKLALNEDYEGRYQVLIREILQGFADKHRSKKKATA' A
#
# COMPACT_ATOMS: atom_id res chain seq x y z
N MET A 1 19.64 17.07 -14.51
CA MET A 1 18.24 17.33 -14.93
C MET A 1 17.41 16.09 -14.64
N ALA A 2 16.44 16.15 -13.72
CA ALA A 2 15.63 15.00 -13.35
C ALA A 2 14.60 14.70 -14.46
N LYS A 3 14.63 13.48 -15.03
CA LYS A 3 13.65 13.03 -16.02
C LYS A 3 12.26 13.04 -15.36
N LYS A 4 11.36 13.93 -15.83
CA LYS A 4 9.95 13.95 -15.43
C LYS A 4 9.33 12.57 -15.69
N ILE A 5 8.95 11.87 -14.64
CA ILE A 5 8.23 10.60 -14.71
C ILE A 5 6.80 10.95 -15.14
N LYS A 6 6.35 10.44 -16.29
CA LYS A 6 4.96 10.60 -16.75
C LYS A 6 4.06 9.73 -15.87
N THR A 7 3.34 10.34 -14.94
CA THR A 7 2.25 9.68 -14.20
C THR A 7 0.97 9.85 -15.03
N GLY A 8 0.50 8.78 -15.66
CA GLY A 8 -0.80 8.76 -16.33
C GLY A 8 -1.92 8.57 -15.31
N ASN A 9 -3.06 9.23 -15.52
CA ASN A 9 -4.27 8.93 -14.77
C ASN A 9 -4.80 7.59 -15.27
N VAL A 10 -4.70 6.55 -14.44
CA VAL A 10 -5.37 5.27 -14.68
C VAL A 10 -6.81 5.45 -14.21
N ASN A 11 -7.75 5.49 -15.15
CA ASN A 11 -9.18 5.53 -14.84
C ASN A 11 -9.60 4.10 -14.50
N ILE A 12 -9.73 3.79 -13.22
CA ILE A 12 -10.22 2.49 -12.75
C ILE A 12 -11.74 2.66 -12.55
N PRO A 13 -12.58 1.95 -13.33
CA PRO A 13 -14.03 2.02 -13.19
C PRO A 13 -14.46 1.67 -11.76
N ILE A 14 -15.50 2.32 -11.25
CA ILE A 14 -16.03 2.04 -9.91
C ILE A 14 -16.70 0.65 -9.87
N GLU A 15 -17.21 0.17 -11.01
CA GLU A 15 -17.74 -1.19 -11.16
C GLU A 15 -16.66 -2.26 -10.94
N ASP A 16 -15.42 -1.92 -11.31
CA ASP A 16 -14.11 -2.47 -10.90
C ASP A 16 -13.94 -2.75 -9.39
N PHE A 17 -14.83 -2.21 -8.54
CA PHE A 17 -14.79 -2.27 -7.08
C PHE A 17 -15.96 -3.04 -6.43
N GLU A 18 -16.92 -3.54 -7.21
CA GLU A 18 -18.11 -4.25 -6.70
C GLU A 18 -17.95 -5.78 -6.60
N ASP A 19 -16.93 -6.36 -7.22
CA ASP A 19 -16.55 -7.75 -6.96
C ASP A 19 -15.87 -7.83 -5.59
N GLU A 20 -16.44 -8.57 -4.63
CA GLU A 20 -15.95 -8.64 -3.23
C GLU A 20 -14.46 -9.05 -3.07
N ASN A 21 -13.77 -9.44 -4.14
CA ASN A 21 -12.37 -9.87 -4.14
C ASN A 21 -11.53 -9.31 -5.30
N ILE A 22 -11.61 -8.02 -5.64
CA ILE A 22 -10.65 -7.43 -6.58
C ILE A 22 -9.25 -7.47 -5.99
N THR A 23 -8.45 -8.39 -6.52
CA THR A 23 -7.05 -8.53 -6.18
C THR A 23 -6.25 -7.58 -7.07
N ALA A 24 -6.02 -6.36 -6.58
CA ALA A 24 -5.17 -5.40 -7.28
C ALA A 24 -3.68 -5.73 -7.06
N HIS A 25 -2.96 -6.05 -8.13
CA HIS A 25 -1.50 -6.18 -8.09
C HIS A 25 -0.84 -4.80 -8.17
N ILE A 26 -0.22 -4.36 -7.07
CA ILE A 26 0.45 -3.07 -6.97
C ILE A 26 1.96 -3.25 -6.97
N SER A 27 2.64 -2.63 -7.93
CA SER A 27 4.11 -2.53 -7.95
C SER A 27 4.55 -1.20 -7.34
N ILE A 28 5.24 -1.24 -6.20
CA ILE A 28 5.72 -0.05 -5.49
C ILE A 28 7.25 0.00 -5.55
N ARG A 29 7.81 1.16 -5.93
CA ARG A 29 9.24 1.41 -5.84
C ARG A 29 9.57 2.02 -4.48
N LEU A 30 10.40 1.31 -3.71
CA LEU A 30 10.84 1.76 -2.39
C LEU A 30 12.38 1.89 -2.33
N PRO A 31 12.93 2.75 -1.46
CA PRO A 31 14.36 2.82 -1.20
C PRO A 31 14.90 1.49 -0.67
N LEU A 32 16.11 1.11 -1.08
CA LEU A 32 16.71 -0.18 -0.71
C LEU A 32 16.83 -0.38 0.80
N ASN A 33 17.19 0.67 1.54
CA ASN A 33 17.33 0.60 3.00
C ASN A 33 15.98 0.26 3.65
N LEU A 34 14.91 0.91 3.21
CA LEU A 34 13.57 0.64 3.71
C LEU A 34 13.13 -0.81 3.42
N VAL A 35 13.43 -1.34 2.23
CA VAL A 35 13.13 -2.75 1.90
C VAL A 35 13.89 -3.71 2.81
N LYS A 36 15.16 -3.42 3.14
CA LYS A 36 15.95 -4.25 4.06
C LYS A 36 15.36 -4.22 5.46
N ASP A 37 14.95 -3.05 5.94
CA ASP A 37 14.38 -2.90 7.28
C ASP A 37 13.02 -3.58 7.38
N LEU A 38 12.15 -3.43 6.37
CA LEU A 38 10.87 -4.14 6.29
C LEU A 38 11.04 -5.65 6.29
N LYS A 39 12.04 -6.17 5.55
CA LYS A 39 12.36 -7.60 5.55
C LYS A 39 12.79 -8.07 6.93
N LYS A 40 13.63 -7.31 7.65
CA LYS A 40 14.04 -7.65 9.01
C LYS A 40 12.89 -7.62 9.99
N LEU A 41 12.03 -6.60 9.92
CA LEU A 41 10.85 -6.46 10.78
C LEU A 41 9.85 -7.59 10.58
N ALA A 42 9.74 -8.12 9.36
CA ALA A 42 8.88 -9.26 9.06
C ALA A 42 9.45 -10.62 9.51
N LEU A 43 10.69 -10.70 10.03
CA LEU A 43 11.28 -11.94 10.55
C LEU A 43 10.77 -12.24 11.97
N ASN A 44 9.46 -12.43 12.10
CA ASN A 44 8.79 -12.82 13.33
C ASN A 44 7.70 -13.87 13.03
N GLU A 45 7.04 -14.37 14.07
CA GLU A 45 5.97 -15.37 13.94
C GLU A 45 4.71 -14.79 13.28
N ASP A 46 4.44 -13.49 13.48
CA ASP A 46 3.24 -12.84 12.93
C ASP A 46 3.28 -12.74 11.39
N TYR A 47 4.46 -12.50 10.81
CA TYR A 47 4.62 -12.26 9.38
C TYR A 47 5.37 -13.37 8.65
N GLU A 48 6.05 -14.29 9.34
CA GLU A 48 6.78 -15.43 8.76
C GLU A 48 7.75 -15.03 7.63
N GLY A 49 8.39 -13.87 7.75
CA GLY A 49 9.28 -13.29 6.74
C GLY A 49 8.56 -12.63 5.54
N ARG A 50 7.23 -12.64 5.50
CA ARG A 50 6.41 -12.08 4.41
C ARG A 50 6.22 -10.56 4.59
N TYR A 51 7.28 -9.82 4.28
CA TYR A 51 7.25 -8.35 4.35
C TYR A 51 6.16 -7.68 3.48
N GLN A 52 5.62 -8.37 2.47
CA GLN A 52 4.47 -7.86 1.69
C GLN A 52 3.20 -7.75 2.55
N VAL A 53 2.98 -8.68 3.47
CA VAL A 53 1.83 -8.67 4.40
C VAL A 53 1.97 -7.49 5.37
N LEU A 54 3.17 -7.30 5.92
CA LEU A 54 3.50 -6.14 6.75
C LEU A 54 3.25 -4.81 6.02
N ILE A 55 3.67 -4.68 4.75
CA ILE A 55 3.40 -3.48 3.95
C ILE A 55 1.89 -3.24 3.81
N ARG A 56 1.10 -4.30 3.55
CA ARG A 56 -0.36 -4.20 3.44
C ARG A 56 -0.98 -3.65 4.73
N GLU A 57 -0.57 -4.17 5.89
CA GLU A 57 -1.10 -3.71 7.18
C GLU A 57 -0.74 -2.26 7.49
N ILE A 58 0.50 -1.85 7.20
CA ILE A 58 0.93 -0.45 7.36
C ILE A 58 0.07 0.47 6.49
N LEU A 59 -0.14 0.10 5.22
CA LEU A 59 -0.97 0.89 4.29
C LEU A 59 -2.44 0.93 4.74
N GLN A 60 -2.97 -0.20 5.22
CA GLN A 60 -4.32 -0.29 5.75
C GLN A 60 -4.49 0.62 6.98
N GLY A 61 -3.59 0.52 7.97
CA GLY A 61 -3.64 1.35 9.17
C GLY A 61 -3.49 2.85 8.87
N PHE A 62 -2.69 3.20 7.85
CA PHE A 62 -2.60 4.57 7.37
C PHE A 62 -3.94 5.03 6.75
N ALA A 63 -4.53 4.22 5.86
CA ALA A 63 -5.81 4.52 5.22
C ALA A 63 -6.93 4.69 6.25
N ASP A 64 -7.03 3.79 7.23
CA ASP A 64 -8.07 3.81 8.27
C ASP A 64 -7.97 5.04 9.17
N LYS A 65 -6.74 5.44 9.52
CA LYS A 65 -6.48 6.67 10.30
C LYS A 65 -6.87 7.92 9.53
N HIS A 66 -6.61 7.97 8.23
CA HIS A 66 -6.97 9.11 7.36
C HIS A 66 -8.46 9.14 7.00
N ARG A 67 -9.11 7.98 6.89
CA ARG A 67 -10.57 7.88 6.69
C ARG A 67 -11.34 8.39 7.90
N SER A 68 -10.89 8.05 9.11
CA SER A 68 -11.50 8.51 10.37
C SER A 68 -11.41 10.02 10.54
N LYS A 69 -10.31 10.67 10.12
CA LYS A 69 -10.18 12.12 10.14
C LYS A 69 -11.17 12.84 9.21
N LYS A 70 -11.49 12.26 8.05
CA LYS A 70 -12.49 12.82 7.11
C LYS A 70 -13.93 12.74 7.64
N LYS A 71 -14.27 11.75 8.48
CA LYS A 71 -15.61 11.64 9.07
C LYS A 71 -15.86 12.60 10.24
N ALA A 72 -14.81 13.13 10.88
CA ALA A 72 -14.95 14.05 12.01
C ALA A 72 -15.14 15.53 11.60
N THR A 73 -15.16 15.83 10.29
CA THR A 73 -15.28 17.18 9.73
C THR A 73 -16.48 17.34 8.78
N ALA A 74 -17.41 16.37 8.79
CA ALA A 74 -18.66 16.42 8.04
C ALA A 74 -19.85 16.53 9.01
#